data_AF-A0A1Y1Q2N1-F1
#
_entry.id   AF-A0A1Y1Q2N1-F1
#
_cell.length_a   1.000
_cell.length_b   1.000
_cell.length_c   1.000
_cell.angle_alpha   90.00
_cell.angle_beta   90.00
_cell.angle_gamma   90.00
#
_symmetry.space_group_name_H-M   'P 1'
#
loop_
_entity.id
_entity.type
_entity.pdbx_description
1 polymer ?
#
loop_
_entity_poly.entity_id
_entity_poly.type
_entity_poly.pdbx_seq_one_letter_code
_entity_poly.pdbx_strand_id
1 'polypeptide(L)'
;MLVLSQLPETPNNAFWQLFSANAEKVLFGQENYGWRQLRLSSVINNLFKRYLLEDLIMSYTVEDYVKNYQQDFLQSLSVEERLAGLSSAEMLQRVSPEEMLQRLSIDEIEAYLSKLKSQPSH
;
A
#
# COMPACT_ATOMS: atom_id res chain seq x y z
N MET A 1 -1.69 23.68 -24.26
CA MET A 1 -0.88 23.29 -23.08
C MET A 1 -1.42 24.04 -21.87
N LEU A 2 -1.75 23.36 -20.79
CA LEU A 2 -2.24 23.98 -19.55
C LEU A 2 -1.04 24.31 -18.65
N VAL A 3 -0.93 25.56 -18.18
CA VAL A 3 0.18 26.01 -17.32
C VAL A 3 -0.38 26.36 -15.94
N LEU A 4 -0.16 25.49 -14.96
CA LEU A 4 -0.75 25.61 -13.61
C LEU A 4 -0.33 26.90 -12.89
N SER A 5 0.90 27.36 -13.11
CA SER A 5 1.42 28.60 -12.53
C SER A 5 0.72 29.87 -13.03
N GLN A 6 -0.03 29.80 -14.14
CA GLN A 6 -0.78 30.93 -14.69
C GLN A 6 -2.27 30.90 -14.32
N LEU A 7 -2.75 29.83 -13.68
CA LEU A 7 -4.15 29.73 -13.27
C LEU A 7 -4.46 30.72 -12.12
N PRO A 8 -5.58 31.45 -12.19
CA PRO A 8 -6.01 32.33 -11.11
C PRO A 8 -6.30 31.53 -9.83
N GLU A 9 -6.02 32.15 -8.68
CA GLU A 9 -6.31 31.62 -7.34
C GLU A 9 -7.80 31.79 -7.03
N THR A 10 -8.60 30.85 -7.53
CA THR A 10 -10.03 30.76 -7.25
C THR A 10 -10.36 29.41 -6.62
N PRO A 11 -11.44 29.30 -5.81
CA PRO A 11 -11.85 28.02 -5.23
C PRO A 11 -12.03 26.90 -6.26
N ASN A 12 -12.55 27.23 -7.45
CA ASN A 12 -12.73 26.27 -8.55
C ASN A 12 -11.41 25.73 -9.09
N ASN A 13 -10.34 26.51 -8.99
CA ASN A 13 -9.00 26.13 -9.44
C ASN A 13 -8.17 25.50 -8.31
N ALA A 14 -8.66 25.45 -7.08
CA ALA A 14 -7.88 24.99 -5.93
C ALA A 14 -7.31 23.57 -6.13
N PHE A 15 -8.05 22.67 -6.81
CA PHE A 15 -7.55 21.34 -7.20
C PHE A 15 -6.26 21.42 -8.02
N TRP A 16 -6.25 22.27 -9.05
CA TRP A 16 -5.12 22.43 -9.96
C TRP A 16 -3.91 23.04 -9.27
N GLN A 17 -4.13 23.89 -8.27
CA GLN A 17 -3.04 24.53 -7.54
C GLN A 17 -2.27 23.56 -6.63
N LEU A 18 -2.87 22.44 -6.20
CA LEU A 18 -2.17 21.37 -5.46
C LEU A 18 -1.03 20.73 -6.25
N PHE A 19 -1.08 20.80 -7.57
CA PHE A 19 -0.07 20.22 -8.48
C PHE A 19 0.81 21.30 -9.12
N SER A 20 0.75 22.54 -8.63
CA SER A 20 1.60 23.64 -9.10
C SER A 20 3.04 23.48 -8.64
N ALA A 21 4.00 23.95 -9.44
CA ALA A 21 5.41 24.04 -9.04
C ALA A 21 5.72 25.24 -8.11
N ASN A 22 4.72 26.10 -7.83
CA ASN A 22 4.84 27.25 -6.93
C ASN A 22 4.25 26.91 -5.55
N ALA A 23 5.06 27.05 -4.50
CA ALA A 23 4.70 26.71 -3.13
C ALA A 23 3.50 27.50 -2.58
N GLU A 24 3.39 28.80 -2.87
CA GLU A 24 2.26 29.64 -2.41
C GLU A 24 0.94 29.14 -3.01
N LYS A 25 0.99 28.72 -4.28
CA LYS A 25 -0.16 28.13 -4.97
C LYS A 25 -0.53 26.78 -4.39
N VAL A 26 0.44 25.94 -4.03
CA VAL A 26 0.18 24.67 -3.35
C VAL A 26 -0.52 24.91 -2.01
N LEU A 27 -0.08 25.90 -1.22
CA LEU A 27 -0.73 26.28 0.05
C LEU A 27 -2.15 26.78 -0.16
N PHE A 28 -2.36 27.68 -1.13
CA PHE A 28 -3.71 28.13 -1.52
C PHE A 28 -4.60 26.94 -1.90
N GLY A 29 -4.08 26.01 -2.69
CA GLY A 29 -4.75 24.77 -3.07
C GLY A 29 -5.12 23.94 -1.85
N GLN A 30 -4.21 23.74 -0.89
CA GLN A 30 -4.46 22.95 0.31
C GLN A 30 -5.55 23.55 1.21
N GLU A 31 -5.57 24.87 1.37
CA GLU A 31 -6.55 25.57 2.22
C GLU A 31 -7.94 25.65 1.58
N ASN A 32 -7.99 25.83 0.25
CA ASN A 32 -9.24 26.11 -0.47
C ASN A 32 -9.82 24.88 -1.17
N TYR A 33 -9.00 23.84 -1.41
CA TYR A 33 -9.47 22.57 -1.93
C TYR A 33 -10.05 21.74 -0.78
N GLY A 34 -11.38 21.66 -0.75
CA GLY A 34 -12.12 20.88 0.23
C GLY A 34 -11.96 19.37 0.04
N TRP A 35 -10.73 18.83 0.18
CA TRP A 35 -10.39 17.40 0.06
C TRP A 35 -11.27 16.51 0.97
N ARG A 36 -11.81 17.09 2.05
CA ARG A 36 -12.70 16.43 3.04
C ARG A 36 -14.21 16.59 2.75
N GLN A 37 -14.60 17.34 1.73
CA GLN A 37 -16.01 17.42 1.35
C GLN A 37 -16.37 16.16 0.57
N LEU A 38 -17.03 15.21 1.25
CA LEU A 38 -17.69 14.01 0.71
C LEU A 38 -18.56 14.25 -0.55
N ARG A 39 -18.85 15.52 -0.89
CA ARG A 39 -19.56 15.92 -2.11
C ARG A 39 -18.68 15.99 -3.37
N LEU A 40 -17.40 16.33 -3.26
CA LEU A 40 -16.51 16.36 -4.43
C LEU A 40 -16.15 14.94 -4.90
N SER A 41 -16.01 13.98 -3.96
CA SER A 41 -15.83 12.57 -4.32
C SER A 41 -17.02 12.05 -5.11
N SER A 42 -18.26 12.42 -4.77
CA SER A 42 -19.45 11.97 -5.50
C SER A 42 -19.58 12.62 -6.88
N VAL A 43 -19.24 13.91 -7.04
CA VAL A 43 -19.24 14.58 -8.35
C VAL A 43 -18.16 13.99 -9.27
N ILE A 44 -16.93 13.81 -8.77
CA ILE A 44 -15.84 13.18 -9.54
C ILE A 44 -16.19 11.73 -9.88
N ASN A 45 -16.73 10.97 -8.93
CA ASN A 45 -17.17 9.60 -9.18
C ASN A 45 -18.31 9.54 -10.21
N ASN A 46 -19.26 10.48 -10.18
CA ASN A 46 -20.35 10.54 -11.15
C ASN A 46 -19.85 10.94 -12.55
N LEU A 47 -18.89 11.85 -12.65
CA LEU A 47 -18.21 12.18 -13.91
C LEU A 47 -17.46 10.96 -14.44
N PHE A 48 -16.70 10.28 -13.60
CA PHE A 48 -15.98 9.06 -13.97
C PHE A 48 -16.93 7.97 -14.48
N LYS A 49 -18.04 7.72 -13.78
CA LYS A 49 -19.08 6.79 -14.23
C LYS A 49 -19.69 7.18 -15.57
N ARG A 50 -19.87 8.47 -15.85
CA ARG A 50 -20.37 8.95 -17.15
C ARG A 50 -19.35 8.71 -18.26
N TYR A 51 -18.06 8.97 -18.01
CA TYR A 51 -17.00 8.66 -18.98
C TYR A 51 -16.92 7.16 -19.30
N LEU A 52 -17.12 6.28 -18.31
CA LEU A 52 -17.19 4.84 -18.55
C LEU A 52 -18.41 4.44 -19.41
N LEU A 53 -19.52 5.17 -19.33
CA LEU A 53 -20.70 4.94 -20.17
C LEU A 53 -20.52 5.43 -21.62
N GLU A 54 -19.57 6.33 -21.85
CA GLU A 54 -19.21 6.84 -23.19
C GLU A 54 -18.20 5.93 -23.92
N ASP A 55 -18.01 4.69 -23.45
CA ASP A 55 -17.15 3.65 -24.04
C ASP A 55 -15.67 4.06 -24.19
N LEU A 56 -15.24 5.05 -23.39
CA LEU A 56 -13.84 5.40 -23.26
C LEU A 56 -13.14 4.29 -22.47
N ILE A 57 -12.40 3.45 -23.20
CA ILE A 57 -11.54 2.42 -22.60
C ILE A 57 -10.42 3.14 -21.85
N MET A 58 -10.55 3.22 -20.53
CA MET A 58 -9.46 3.62 -19.64
C MET A 58 -8.47 2.47 -19.56
N SER A 59 -7.27 2.64 -20.13
CA SER A 59 -6.21 1.63 -20.10
C SER A 59 -5.62 1.40 -18.71
N TYR A 60 -5.90 2.30 -17.75
CA TYR A 60 -5.42 2.21 -16.37
C TYR A 60 -6.48 2.72 -15.40
N THR A 61 -6.89 1.87 -14.47
CA THR A 61 -7.95 2.14 -13.49
C THR A 61 -7.39 2.51 -12.12
N VAL A 62 -8.27 3.00 -11.23
CA VAL A 62 -7.89 3.24 -9.83
C VAL A 62 -7.53 1.91 -9.16
N GLU A 63 -8.21 0.83 -9.53
CA GLU A 63 -7.94 -0.52 -9.08
C GLU A 63 -6.53 -0.99 -9.52
N ASP A 64 -6.14 -0.71 -10.76
CA ASP A 64 -4.79 -1.00 -11.25
C ASP A 64 -3.73 -0.19 -10.50
N TYR A 65 -4.02 1.07 -10.19
CA TYR A 65 -3.17 1.91 -9.34
C TYR A 65 -2.98 1.33 -7.94
N VAL A 66 -4.08 1.01 -7.26
CA VAL A 66 -4.02 0.47 -5.90
C VAL A 66 -3.23 -0.84 -5.88
N LYS A 67 -3.46 -1.73 -6.85
CA LYS A 67 -2.74 -3.00 -6.96
C LYS A 67 -1.24 -2.79 -7.16
N ASN A 68 -0.86 -1.92 -8.11
CA ASN A 68 0.56 -1.65 -8.39
C ASN A 68 1.24 -0.97 -7.19
N TYR A 69 0.59 0.03 -6.60
CA TYR A 69 1.10 0.71 -5.41
C TYR A 69 1.34 -0.25 -4.25
N GLN A 70 0.42 -1.20 -4.00
CA GLN A 70 0.60 -2.21 -2.97
C GLN A 70 1.80 -3.11 -3.25
N GLN A 71 2.00 -3.53 -4.50
CA GLN A 71 3.15 -4.34 -4.88
C GLN A 71 4.47 -3.57 -4.71
N ASP A 72 4.52 -2.34 -5.21
CA ASP A 72 5.71 -1.49 -5.13
C ASP A 72 6.04 -1.15 -3.67
N PHE A 73 5.03 -0.86 -2.86
CA PHE A 73 5.18 -0.62 -1.43
C PHE A 73 5.71 -1.85 -0.71
N LEU A 74 5.15 -3.05 -0.95
CA LEU A 74 5.68 -4.26 -0.35
C LEU A 74 7.12 -4.52 -0.78
N GLN A 75 7.48 -4.23 -2.03
CA GLN A 75 8.85 -4.40 -2.54
C GLN A 75 9.85 -3.42 -1.92
N SER A 76 9.42 -2.20 -1.57
CA SER A 76 10.29 -1.20 -0.94
C SER A 76 10.61 -1.49 0.52
N LEU A 77 9.78 -2.29 1.21
CA LEU A 77 10.02 -2.72 2.59
C LEU A 77 11.17 -3.72 2.71
N SER A 78 11.96 -3.59 3.79
CA SER A 78 12.94 -4.60 4.21
C SER A 78 12.26 -5.90 4.64
N VAL A 79 13.02 -6.98 4.77
CA VAL A 79 12.49 -8.27 5.25
C VAL A 79 11.94 -8.11 6.67
N GLU A 80 12.66 -7.40 7.54
CA GLU A 80 12.27 -7.13 8.92
C GLU A 80 10.96 -6.33 8.99
N GLU A 81 10.79 -5.33 8.14
CA GLU A 81 9.57 -4.51 8.08
C GLU A 81 8.36 -5.31 7.59
N ARG A 82 8.54 -6.19 6.59
CA ARG A 82 7.48 -7.09 6.11
C ARG A 82 7.04 -8.11 7.15
N LEU A 83 7.98 -8.51 7.99
CA LEU A 83 7.80 -9.50 9.04
C LEU A 83 7.38 -8.88 10.39
N ALA A 84 7.41 -7.55 10.49
CA ALA A 84 7.05 -6.83 11.70
C ALA A 84 5.59 -7.12 12.09
N GLY A 85 5.39 -7.53 13.34
CA GLY A 85 4.06 -7.88 13.87
C GLY A 85 3.64 -9.34 13.67
N LEU A 86 4.42 -10.16 12.95
CA LEU A 86 4.23 -11.61 12.91
C LEU A 86 4.97 -12.29 14.08
N SER A 87 4.30 -13.21 14.75
CA SER A 87 4.96 -14.12 15.69
C SER A 87 5.76 -15.20 14.95
N SER A 88 6.75 -15.79 15.62
CA SER A 88 7.54 -16.89 15.05
C SER A 88 6.67 -18.08 14.61
N ALA A 89 5.55 -18.32 15.29
CA ALA A 89 4.62 -19.40 14.92
C ALA A 89 3.89 -19.09 13.60
N GLU A 90 3.44 -17.84 13.40
CA GLU A 90 2.78 -17.41 12.17
C GLU A 90 3.74 -17.43 10.97
N MET A 91 5.01 -17.07 11.19
CA MET A 91 6.05 -17.17 10.15
C MET A 91 6.27 -18.61 9.67
N LEU A 92 6.23 -19.55 10.60
CA LEU A 92 6.52 -20.96 10.32
C LEU A 92 5.30 -21.74 9.81
N GLN A 93 4.09 -21.18 9.87
CA GLN A 93 2.85 -21.87 9.49
C GLN A 93 2.84 -22.38 8.03
N ARG A 94 3.61 -21.74 7.14
CA ARG A 94 3.73 -22.12 5.72
C ARG A 94 5.02 -22.87 5.37
N VAL A 95 5.92 -23.07 6.33
CA VAL A 95 7.15 -23.83 6.14
C VAL A 95 6.84 -25.28 6.52
N SER A 96 7.17 -26.25 5.66
CA SER A 96 6.94 -27.65 6.02
C SER A 96 7.88 -28.08 7.16
N PRO A 97 7.48 -29.06 7.99
CA PRO A 97 8.37 -29.61 9.01
C PRO A 97 9.72 -30.07 8.43
N GLU A 98 9.72 -30.67 7.24
CA GLU A 98 10.92 -31.12 6.55
C GLU A 98 11.84 -29.96 6.16
N GLU A 99 11.30 -28.86 5.62
CA GLU A 99 12.07 -27.66 5.26
C GLU A 99 12.68 -26.98 6.49
N MET A 100 11.99 -27.03 7.63
CA MET A 100 12.53 -26.56 8.90
C MET A 100 13.71 -27.41 9.37
N LEU A 101 13.55 -28.74 9.33
CA LEU A 101 14.57 -29.69 9.77
C LEU A 101 15.81 -29.69 8.88
N GLN A 102 15.67 -29.44 7.57
CA GLN A 102 16.81 -29.33 6.65
C GLN A 102 17.78 -28.20 7.00
N ARG A 103 17.35 -27.20 7.77
CA ARG A 103 18.20 -26.09 8.21
C ARG A 103 18.97 -26.38 9.49
N LEU A 104 18.64 -27.48 10.18
CA LEU A 104 19.28 -27.91 11.40
C LEU A 104 20.28 -29.03 11.09
N SER A 105 21.38 -29.07 11.83
CA SER A 105 22.29 -30.21 11.82
C SER A 105 21.67 -31.42 12.52
N ILE A 106 22.15 -32.62 12.16
CA ILE A 106 21.70 -33.86 12.80
C ILE A 106 21.94 -33.82 14.32
N ASP A 107 23.09 -33.30 14.75
CA ASP A 107 23.44 -33.18 16.17
C ASP A 107 22.46 -32.28 16.95
N GLU A 108 22.01 -31.17 16.35
CA GLU A 108 21.02 -30.27 16.96
C GLU A 108 19.65 -30.95 17.10
N ILE A 109 19.25 -31.73 16.09
CA ILE A 109 18.00 -32.51 16.10
C ILE A 109 18.07 -33.59 17.19
N GLU A 110 19.17 -34.34 17.27
CA GLU A 110 19.37 -35.39 18.27
C GLU A 110 19.40 -34.83 19.70
N ALA A 111 20.07 -33.69 19.90
CA ALA A 111 20.09 -33.00 21.19
C ALA A 111 18.69 -32.55 21.63
N TYR A 112 17.87 -32.03 20.70
CA TYR A 112 16.50 -31.63 20.97
C TYR A 112 15.61 -32.83 21.32
N LEU A 113 15.69 -33.92 20.56
CA LEU A 113 14.95 -35.15 20.83
C LEU A 113 15.34 -35.77 22.18
N SER A 114 16.61 -35.72 22.56
CA SER A 114 17.08 -36.21 23.85
C SER A 114 16.50 -35.41 25.01
N LYS A 115 16.43 -34.07 24.88
CA LYS A 115 15.77 -33.20 25.88
C LYS A 115 14.29 -33.52 26.04
N LEU A 116 13.57 -33.75 24.94
CA LEU A 116 12.14 -34.11 24.99
C LEU A 116 11.91 -35.45 25.68
N LYS A 117 12.75 -36.46 25.41
CA LYS A 117 12.66 -37.78 26.05
C LYS A 117 13.01 -37.74 27.55
N SER A 118 13.82 -36.77 27.97
CA SER A 118 14.16 -36.56 29.39
C SER A 118 13.15 -35.69 30.15
N GLN A 119 12.21 -35.03 29.46
CA GLN A 119 11.11 -34.35 30.13
C GLN A 119 10.04 -35.40 30.51
N PRO A 120 9.64 -35.48 31.80
CA PRO A 120 8.57 -36.39 32.19
C PRO A 120 7.27 -35.94 31.53
N SER A 121 6.60 -36.86 30.84
CA SER A 121 5.27 -36.65 30.28
C SER A 121 4.32 -36.19 31.39
N HIS A 122 3.75 -35.00 31.23
CA HIS A 122 2.73 -34.46 32.13
C HIS A 122 1.36 -35.07 31.83
#